data_AF-A0A0A1PGC0-F1
#
_entry.id   AF-A0A0A1PGC0-F1
#
_cell.length_a   1.000
_cell.length_b   1.000
_cell.length_c   1.000
_cell.angle_alpha   90.00
_cell.angle_beta   90.00
_cell.angle_gamma   90.00
#
_symmetry.space_group_name_H-M   'P 1'
#
loop_
_entity.id
_entity.type
_entity.pdbx_description
1 polymer ?
#
loop_
_entity_poly.entity_id
_entity_poly.type
_entity_poly.pdbx_seq_one_letter_code
_entity_poly.pdbx_strand_id
1 'polypeptide(L)' 'MPGLFSFGSRAWHTVAMAESMLRDVYFEFTPIGHAVRVAAVCGETGTEVVVVAPAGTARATLEQLALRKLSWRLAQGAR' A
#
# COMPACT_ATOMS: atom_id res chain seq x y z
N MET A 1 21.59 -35.04 -7.67
CA MET A 1 22.52 -33.97 -8.11
C MET A 1 22.39 -33.81 -9.61
N PRO A 2 22.47 -32.59 -10.20
CA PRO A 2 22.74 -31.24 -9.67
C PRO A 2 21.47 -30.33 -9.77
N GLY A 3 21.40 -29.08 -9.33
CA GLY A 3 22.43 -28.16 -8.88
C GLY A 3 21.88 -27.19 -7.84
N LEU A 4 22.69 -26.98 -6.82
CA LEU A 4 22.53 -26.04 -5.73
C LEU A 4 22.94 -24.65 -6.26
N PHE A 5 21.98 -23.86 -6.74
CA PHE A 5 22.24 -22.46 -7.06
C PHE A 5 22.05 -21.61 -5.79
N SER A 6 23.13 -21.43 -5.04
CA SER A 6 23.23 -20.41 -4.00
C SER A 6 23.46 -19.06 -4.69
N PHE A 7 22.42 -18.24 -4.79
CA PHE A 7 22.47 -16.89 -5.35
C PHE A 7 22.19 -15.86 -4.24
N GLY A 8 23.21 -15.03 -3.97
CA GLY A 8 23.24 -13.83 -3.11
C GLY A 8 22.10 -13.60 -2.09
N SER A 9 22.38 -13.88 -0.81
CA SER A 9 21.45 -13.85 0.33
C SER A 9 20.92 -12.48 0.80
N ARG A 10 21.05 -11.40 0.00
CA ARG A 10 20.66 -10.04 0.44
C ARG A 10 19.54 -9.39 -0.36
N ALA A 11 19.31 -9.76 -1.61
CA ALA A 11 18.33 -9.07 -2.45
C ALA A 11 16.89 -9.59 -2.28
N TRP A 12 16.73 -10.87 -1.94
CA TRP A 12 15.39 -11.48 -1.78
C TRP A 12 14.73 -11.15 -0.44
N HIS A 13 15.48 -10.83 0.62
CA HIS A 13 14.88 -10.40 1.89
C HIS A 13 14.18 -9.04 1.79
N THR A 14 14.79 -8.06 1.13
CA THR A 14 14.23 -6.69 1.08
C THR A 14 13.04 -6.60 0.14
N VAL A 15 13.08 -7.31 -1.00
CA VAL A 15 11.95 -7.35 -1.94
C VAL A 15 10.78 -8.17 -1.38
N ALA A 16 11.05 -9.33 -0.76
CA ALA A 16 9.99 -10.11 -0.13
C ALA A 16 9.36 -9.37 1.07
N MET A 17 10.12 -8.59 1.84
CA MET A 17 9.60 -7.81 2.96
C MET A 17 8.76 -6.61 2.47
N ALA A 18 9.18 -5.91 1.42
CA ALA A 18 8.38 -4.86 0.79
C ALA A 18 7.09 -5.39 0.14
N GLU A 19 7.14 -6.57 -0.48
CA GLU A 19 5.94 -7.27 -0.95
C GLU A 19 5.03 -7.70 0.20
N SER A 20 5.59 -7.98 1.39
CA SER A 20 4.84 -8.38 2.58
C SER A 20 4.13 -7.23 3.28
N MET A 21 4.77 -6.05 3.37
CA MET A 21 4.19 -4.86 4.00
C MET A 21 2.96 -4.29 3.24
N LEU A 22 2.77 -4.68 1.99
CA LEU A 22 1.59 -4.33 1.18
C LEU A 22 0.54 -5.44 1.11
N ARG A 23 0.75 -6.62 1.73
CA ARG A 23 -0.20 -7.74 1.65
C ARG A 23 -1.53 -7.41 2.31
N ASP A 24 -1.51 -6.60 3.37
CA ASP A 24 -2.69 -6.20 4.12
C ASP A 24 -2.86 -4.68 4.09
N VAL A 25 -3.70 -4.20 3.17
CA VAL A 25 -4.14 -2.80 3.13
C VAL A 25 -5.65 -2.75 3.33
N TYR A 26 -6.09 -2.05 4.37
CA TYR A 26 -7.50 -1.82 4.66
C TYR A 26 -7.93 -0.47 4.09
N PHE A 27 -9.11 -0.45 3.47
CA PHE A 27 -9.71 0.79 2.94
C PHE A 27 -11.01 1.10 3.65
N GLU A 28 -11.14 2.32 4.15
CA GLU A 28 -12.39 2.87 4.65
C GLU A 28 -12.88 3.97 3.70
N PHE A 29 -14.14 3.88 3.28
CA PHE A 29 -14.79 4.88 2.44
C PHE A 29 -15.85 5.62 3.25
N THR A 30 -15.65 6.92 3.45
CA THR A 30 -16.62 7.77 4.13
C THR A 30 -17.16 8.81 3.14
N PRO A 31 -18.44 8.72 2.72
CA PRO A 31 -19.10 9.79 1.97
C PRO A 31 -19.19 11.06 2.82
N ILE A 32 -18.85 12.22 2.23
CA ILE A 32 -18.93 13.54 2.87
C ILE A 32 -19.50 14.52 1.84
N GLY A 33 -20.81 14.73 1.88
CA GLY A 33 -21.51 15.56 0.90
C GLY A 33 -21.29 15.05 -0.53
N HIS A 34 -20.73 15.89 -1.40
CA HIS A 34 -20.41 15.57 -2.80
C HIS A 34 -19.02 14.93 -2.99
N ALA A 35 -18.34 14.58 -1.91
CA ALA A 35 -17.03 13.94 -1.92
C ALA A 35 -17.07 12.59 -1.21
N VAL A 36 -16.04 11.80 -1.42
CA VAL A 36 -15.73 10.59 -0.65
C VAL A 36 -14.32 10.71 -0.11
N ARG A 37 -14.19 10.52 1.19
CA ARG A 37 -12.90 10.38 1.88
C ARG A 37 -12.55 8.89 1.91
N VAL A 38 -11.31 8.57 1.57
CA VAL A 38 -10.81 7.20 1.59
C VAL A 38 -9.58 7.15 2.46
N ALA A 39 -9.66 6.41 3.56
CA ALA A 39 -8.50 6.07 4.39
C ALA A 39 -7.94 4.73 3.92
N ALA A 40 -6.63 4.66 3.71
CA ALA A 40 -5.91 3.42 3.45
C ALA A 40 -4.87 3.20 4.53
N VAL A 41 -4.93 2.03 5.19
CA VAL A 41 -4.08 1.68 6.34
C VAL A 41 -3.29 0.41 6.02
N CYS A 42 -1.97 0.45 6.19
CA CYS A 42 -1.11 -0.72 6.16
C CYS A 42 -1.29 -1.53 7.46
N GLY A 43 -1.72 -2.78 7.36
CA GLY A 43 -1.99 -3.67 8.50
C GLY A 43 -0.76 -4.02 9.33
N GLU A 44 0.43 -4.02 8.73
CA GLU A 44 1.68 -4.36 9.43
C GLU A 44 2.27 -3.15 10.19
N THR A 45 2.29 -1.98 9.55
CA THR A 45 2.95 -0.79 10.13
C THR A 45 1.98 0.15 10.85
N GLY A 46 0.67 0.01 10.64
CA GLY A 46 -0.33 0.98 11.08
C GLY A 46 -0.28 2.31 10.33
N THR A 47 0.56 2.44 9.28
CA THR A 47 0.67 3.68 8.51
C THR A 47 -0.64 3.94 7.77
N GLU A 48 -1.23 5.11 8.02
CA GLU A 48 -2.47 5.56 7.39
C GLU A 48 -2.22 6.71 6.41
N VAL A 49 -2.93 6.68 5.29
CA VAL A 49 -3.07 7.82 4.38
C VAL A 49 -4.53 8.07 4.04
N VAL A 50 -4.88 9.35 3.89
CA VAL A 50 -6.22 9.76 3.50
C VAL A 50 -6.20 10.45 2.13
N VAL A 51 -7.14 10.10 1.25
CA VAL A 51 -7.42 10.79 -0.01
C VAL A 51 -8.87 11.25 -0.04
N VAL A 52 -9.16 12.31 -0.78
CA VAL A 52 -10.52 12.83 -0.98
C VAL A 52 -10.74 13.04 -2.47
N ALA A 53 -11.89 12.63 -2.97
CA ALA A 53 -12.27 12.81 -4.37
C ALA A 53 -13.79 13.03 -4.50
N PRO A 54 -14.29 13.44 -5.69
CA PRO A 54 -15.72 13.54 -5.93
C PRO A 54 -16.44 12.20 -5.70
N ALA A 55 -17.68 12.25 -5.19
CA ALA A 55 -18.48 11.06 -4.87
C ALA A 55 -18.78 10.15 -6.08
N GLY A 56 -18.76 10.70 -7.30
CA GLY A 56 -18.92 9.94 -8.55
C GLY A 56 -17.65 9.21 -9.02
N THR A 57 -16.53 9.35 -8.30
CA THR A 57 -15.27 8.70 -8.69
C THR A 57 -15.38 7.19 -8.49
N ALA A 58 -14.95 6.41 -9.49
CA ALA A 58 -14.98 4.96 -9.40
C ALA A 58 -14.16 4.44 -8.20
N ARG A 59 -14.71 3.47 -7.48
CA ARG A 59 -14.08 2.87 -6.30
C ARG A 59 -12.65 2.39 -6.58
N ALA A 60 -12.45 1.68 -7.69
CA ALA A 60 -11.13 1.17 -8.08
C ALA A 60 -10.09 2.30 -8.27
N THR A 61 -10.50 3.45 -8.82
CA THR A 61 -9.63 4.61 -8.97
C THR A 61 -9.20 5.18 -7.62
N LEU A 62 -10.12 5.20 -6.65
CA LEU A 62 -9.84 5.68 -5.30
C LEU A 62 -8.91 4.74 -4.54
N GLU A 63 -9.13 3.43 -4.65
CA GLU A 63 -8.24 2.41 -4.08
C GLU A 63 -6.83 2.56 -4.66
N GLN A 64 -6.69 2.68 -5.98
CA GLN A 64 -5.39 2.90 -6.63
C GLN A 64 -4.71 4.20 -6.18
N LEU A 65 -5.46 5.30 -6.07
CA LEU A 65 -4.92 6.57 -5.61
C LEU A 65 -4.42 6.48 -4.16
N ALA A 66 -5.20 5.86 -3.29
CA ALA A 66 -4.85 5.67 -1.88
C ALA A 66 -3.65 4.71 -1.72
N LEU A 67 -3.61 3.60 -2.47
CA LEU A 67 -2.48 2.67 -2.52
C LEU A 67 -1.18 3.36 -2.93
N ARG A 68 -1.21 4.15 -4.01
CA ARG A 68 -0.03 4.90 -4.47
C ARG A 68 0.47 5.90 -3.43
N LYS A 69 -0.45 6.55 -2.72
CA LYS A 69 -0.09 7.47 -1.63
C LYS A 69 0.51 6.71 -0.44
N LEU A 70 -0.04 5.54 -0.09
CA LEU A 70 0.44 4.70 1.00
C LEU A 70 1.84 4.17 0.70
N SER A 71 2.06 3.59 -0.49
CA SER A 71 3.37 3.08 -0.89
C SER A 71 4.44 4.17 -0.90
N TRP A 72 4.11 5.37 -1.38
CA TRP A 72 5.01 6.52 -1.34
C TRP A 72 5.36 6.95 0.10
N ARG A 73 4.39 6.90 1.03
CA ARG A 73 4.62 7.21 2.45
C ARG A 73 5.48 6.17 3.15
N LEU A 74 5.20 4.89 2.92
CA LEU A 74 6.00 3.79 3.47
C LEU A 74 7.45 3.87 2.99
N ALA A 75 7.68 4.22 1.72
CA ALA A 75 9.02 4.41 1.17
C ALA A 75 9.78 5.58 1.81
N GLN A 76 9.09 6.61 2.32
CA GLN A 76 9.73 7.74 3.02
C GLN A 76 10.00 7.47 4.49
N GLY A 77 9.13 6.73 5.18
CA GLY A 77 9.31 6.39 6.59
C GLY A 77 10.43 5.37 6.85
N ALA A 78 10.92 4.71 5.80
CA ALA A 78 12.04 3.77 5.85
C ALA A 78 13.43 4.45 5.85
N ARG A 79 13.51 5.78 6.04
CA ARG A 79 14.75 6.57 6.04
C ARG A 79 14.95 7.28 7.37
#